data_AF-A0A439KKB0-F1
#
_entry.id   AF-A0A439KKB0-F1
#
_cell.length_a   1.000
_cell.length_b   1.000
_cell.length_c   1.000
_cell.angle_alpha   90.00
_cell.angle_beta   90.00
_cell.angle_gamma   90.00
#
_symmetry.space_group_name_H-M   'P 1'
#
loop_
_entity.id
_entity.type
_entity.pdbx_description
1 polymer ?
#
loop_
_entity_poly.entity_id
_entity_poly.type
_entity_poly.pdbx_seq_one_letter_code
_entity_poly.pdbx_strand_id
1 'polypeptide(L)' 'MPDIDWFSKTKVDAVTTMLTEPFVHDFVRANIWHLRGRDVDLLVDTGMGIRPLAPEIDTPAGKP' A
#
# COMPACT_ATOMS: atom_id res chain seq x y z
N MET A 1 15.37 0.38 18.78
CA MET A 1 14.87 -0.81 18.06
C MET A 1 14.93 -0.47 16.58
N PRO A 2 15.22 -1.41 15.66
CA PRO A 2 15.10 -1.12 14.24
C PRO A 2 13.68 -0.61 13.97
N ASP A 3 13.54 0.36 13.06
CA ASP A 3 12.22 0.74 12.57
C ASP A 3 11.57 -0.53 12.00
N ILE A 4 10.48 -0.96 12.63
CA ILE A 4 9.68 -2.08 12.13
C ILE A 4 8.80 -1.53 11.02
N ASP A 5 8.87 -2.13 9.84
CA ASP A 5 8.02 -1.78 8.72
C ASP A 5 6.55 -1.97 9.09
N TRP A 6 5.79 -0.85 9.13
CA TRP A 6 4.38 -0.88 9.52
C TRP A 6 3.52 -1.65 8.52
N PHE A 7 3.86 -1.55 7.23
CA PHE A 7 3.11 -2.13 6.13
C PHE A 7 3.81 -3.38 5.60
N SER A 8 3.06 -4.46 5.41
CA SER A 8 3.52 -5.62 4.64
C SER A 8 3.10 -5.47 3.18
N LYS A 9 4.01 -5.75 2.24
CA LYS A 9 3.76 -5.62 0.79
C LYS A 9 3.90 -6.98 0.10
N THR A 10 2.90 -7.36 -0.68
CA THR A 10 2.91 -8.56 -1.52
C THR A 10 2.76 -8.14 -2.97
N LYS A 11 3.76 -8.45 -3.80
CA LYS A 11 3.63 -8.31 -5.26
C LYS A 11 2.76 -9.46 -5.78
N VAL A 12 1.65 -9.10 -6.41
CA VAL A 12 0.68 -10.06 -6.95
C VAL A 12 1.02 -10.39 -8.40
N ASP A 13 1.40 -9.37 -9.18
CA ASP A 13 1.90 -9.51 -10.54
C ASP A 13 2.89 -8.36 -10.87
N ALA A 14 3.17 -8.12 -12.16
CA ALA A 14 4.11 -7.10 -12.61
C ALA A 14 3.70 -5.65 -12.28
N VAL A 15 2.40 -5.38 -12.15
CA VAL A 15 1.83 -4.03 -11.97
C VAL A 15 0.96 -3.90 -10.73
N THR A 16 0.62 -5.00 -10.06
CA THR A 16 -0.28 -5.03 -8.89
C THR A 16 0.48 -5.38 -7.61
N THR A 17 0.34 -4.53 -6.59
CA THR A 17 0.85 -4.79 -5.23
C THR A 17 -0.29 -4.65 -4.22
N MET A 18 -0.37 -5.59 -3.28
CA MET A 18 -1.24 -5.51 -2.11
C MET A 18 -0.42 -5.10 -0.89
N LEU A 19 -0.91 -4.13 -0.13
CA LEU A 19 -0.37 -3.73 1.16
C LEU A 19 -1.37 -4.05 2.27
N THR A 20 -0.86 -4.41 3.44
CA THR A 20 -1.67 -4.66 4.63
C THR A 20 -0.99 -4.11 5.87
N GLU A 21 -1.76 -3.88 6.94
CA GLU A 21 -1.26 -3.42 8.24
C GLU A 21 -1.19 -4.61 9.22
N PRO A 22 -0.09 -5.40 9.27
CA PRO A 22 0.03 -6.61 10.09
C PRO A 22 -0.21 -6.41 11.59
N PHE A 23 -0.03 -5.17 12.09
CA PHE A 23 -0.27 -4.82 13.49
C PHE A 23 -1.75 -4.53 13.80
N VAL A 24 -2.59 -4.39 12.78
CA VAL A 24 -4.05 -4.26 12.91
C VAL A 24 -4.67 -5.65 13.02
N HIS A 25 -5.68 -5.78 13.88
CA HIS A 25 -6.41 -7.04 14.08
C HIS A 25 -7.07 -7.52 12.78
N ASP A 26 -6.99 -8.82 12.48
CA ASP A 26 -7.44 -9.41 11.21
C ASP A 26 -8.90 -9.05 10.84
N PHE A 27 -9.79 -8.93 11.82
CA PHE A 27 -11.20 -8.57 11.61
C PHE A 27 -11.41 -7.20 10.93
N VAL A 28 -10.48 -6.26 11.10
CA VAL A 28 -10.58 -4.89 10.57
C VAL A 28 -9.39 -4.48 9.72
N ARG A 29 -8.50 -5.41 9.38
CA ARG A 29 -7.31 -5.10 8.59
C ARG A 29 -7.71 -4.77 7.15
N ALA A 30 -7.34 -3.58 6.71
CA ALA A 30 -7.54 -3.15 5.32
C ALA A 30 -6.63 -3.92 4.35
N ASN A 31 -7.17 -4.17 3.15
CA ASN A 31 -6.39 -4.63 2.00
C ASN A 31 -6.24 -3.44 1.05
N ILE A 32 -5.06 -2.82 1.08
CA ILE A 32 -4.76 -1.68 0.23
C ILE A 32 -4.19 -2.21 -1.07
N TRP A 33 -4.77 -1.82 -2.20
CA TRP A 33 -4.32 -2.28 -3.51
C TRP A 33 -3.76 -1.12 -4.31
N HIS A 34 -2.52 -1.26 -4.76
CA HIS A 34 -1.87 -0.34 -5.70
C HIS A 34 -1.70 -1.04 -7.05
N LEU A 35 -2.36 -0.49 -8.06
CA LEU A 35 -2.25 -0.91 -9.44
C LEU A 35 -1.55 0.20 -10.23
N ARG A 36 -0.36 -0.10 -10.76
CA ARG A 36 0.38 0.83 -11.61
C ARG A 36 -0.23 0.83 -13.00
N GLY A 37 -0.81 1.95 -13.41
CA GLY A 37 -1.30 2.13 -14.77
C GLY A 37 -0.24 2.75 -15.68
N ARG A 38 -0.57 2.95 -16.95
CA ARG A 38 0.33 3.65 -17.88
C ARG A 38 0.40 5.14 -17.56
N ASP A 39 -0.78 5.76 -17.45
CA ASP A 39 -0.91 7.22 -17.34
C ASP A 39 -1.22 7.67 -15.90
N VAL A 40 -1.98 6.86 -15.17
CA VAL A 40 -2.37 7.09 -13.77
C VAL A 40 -2.29 5.79 -12.99
N ASP A 41 -2.04 5.86 -11.70
CA ASP A 41 -2.11 4.69 -10.81
C ASP A 41 -3.47 4.64 -10.12
N LEU A 42 -3.96 3.43 -9.83
CA LEU A 42 -5.18 3.22 -9.06
C LEU A 42 -4.81 2.73 -7.66
N LEU A 43 -5.29 3.45 -6.65
CA LEU A 43 -5.22 3.05 -5.25
C LEU A 43 -6.64 2.72 -4.76
N VAL A 44 -6.83 1.52 -4.23
CA VAL A 44 -8.09 1.09 -3.60
C VAL A 44 -7.82 0.90 -2.11
N ASP A 45 -8.66 1.52 -1.28
CA ASP A 45 -8.49 1.63 0.18
C ASP A 45 -7.27 2.52 0.56
N THR A 46 -7.27 3.02 1.79
CA THR A 46 -6.20 3.87 2.35
C THR A 46 -5.71 3.38 3.71
N GLY A 47 -6.23 2.24 4.19
CA GLY A 47 -5.88 1.69 5.49
C GLY A 47 -6.62 2.37 6.63
N MET A 48 -6.18 2.07 7.85
CA MET A 48 -6.79 2.54 9.09
C MET A 48 -6.36 3.97 9.49
N GLY A 49 -5.44 4.59 8.75
CA GLY A 49 -4.95 5.95 9.03
C GLY A 49 -3.97 6.05 10.21
N ILE A 50 -3.38 4.95 10.66
CA ILE A 50 -2.48 4.92 11.83
C ILE A 50 -1.06 5.40 11.46
N ARG A 51 -0.59 5.06 10.25
CA ARG A 51 0.69 5.49 9.69
C ARG A 51 0.51 6.07 8.29
N PRO A 52 1.38 6.99 7.85
CA PRO A 52 1.26 7.58 6.53
C PRO A 52 1.46 6.51 5.44
N LEU A 53 0.46 6.36 4.57
CA LEU A 53 0.51 5.42 3.44
C LEU A 53 1.33 5.96 2.27
N ALA A 54 1.29 7.26 2.02
CA ALA A 54 1.90 7.86 0.81
C ALA A 54 3.39 7.50 0.59
N PRO A 55 4.27 7.47 1.62
CA PRO A 55 5.66 7.05 1.46
C PRO A 55 5.84 5.58 1.02
N GLU A 56 4.79 4.76 1.15
CA GLU A 56 4.82 3.33 0.85
C GLU A 56 4.39 3.00 -0.59
N ILE A 57 3.78 3.95 -1.29
CA ILE A 57 3.28 3.78 -2.65
C ILE A 57 4.35 4.21 -3.64
N ASP A 58 4.78 3.28 -4.49
CA ASP A 58 5.80 3.51 -5.53
C ASP A 58 5.14 4.10 -6.79
N THR A 59 4.70 5.35 -6.70
CA THR A 59 4.17 6.11 -7.85
C THR A 59 5.31 6.81 -8.58
N PRO A 60 5.57 6.50 -9.87
CA PRO A 60 6.57 7.20 -10.66
C PRO A 60 6.33 8.72 -10.73
N ALA A 61 7.42 9.50 -10.70
CA ALA A 61 7.36 10.95 -10.83
C ALA A 61 6.62 11.38 -12.10
N GLY A 62 5.70 12.34 -11.97
CA GLY A 62 4.93 12.90 -13.08
C GLY A 62 3.58 12.25 -13.33
N LYS A 63 3.29 11.10 -12.70
CA LYS A 63 1.91 10.63 -12.58
C LYS A 63 1.16 11.43 -11.51
N PRO A 64 -0.14 11.67 -11.70
CA PRO A 64 -0.98 12.30 -10.69
C PRO A 64 -1.07 11.44 -9.42
#